data_AF-A0A7X7LS77-F1
#
_entry.id   AF-A0A7X7LS77-F1
#
_cell.length_a   1.000
_cell.length_b   1.000
_cell.length_c   1.000
_cell.angle_alpha   90.00
_cell.angle_beta   90.00
_cell.angle_gamma   90.00
#
_symmetry.space_group_name_H-M   'P 1'
#
loop_
_entity.id
_entity.type
_entity.pdbx_description
1 polymer ?
#
loop_
_entity_poly.entity_id
_entity_poly.type
_entity_poly.pdbx_seq_one_letter_code
_entity_poly.pdbx_strand_id
1 'polypeptide(L)'
;MNVAHKKGFVAFFLTLIIVSVVILVIIFFKPNTNDPLEVIGIIMSSILGVLSLFFVIKEYRRARNIEEGQFIFNLNQAFIGSEDLKDIYIKIYLESKDPSLKLIGEKDITKIVSYLTFLETFWTMYTRGIISIKMIDDLFANRFFLMITNPRVQSLKLVREYSVYQNVRELEYVWRQYRLKNNLKNLYEENSLNKAIAIKVAQDKFFENKANEPYTFQRLSTKHLDQIIALQNEVILGLENEALLLKTPKDTFEEIIRNESNISLGVFMDDVLIAYCFFTFPKVKESKTYQKRFLLPWLHRRNMYFKVVVVQEQHRNRGIQSAFLKAAKEYASYYKIKRIIATVHPDNKISCKVFEKSQFSLIKTTPVHNNTIRNIYEYKLKKYIRAS
;
A
#
# COMPACT_ATOMS: atom_id res chain seq x y z
N MET A 1 3.41 17.49 21.14
CA MET A 1 4.12 17.29 22.43
C MET A 1 5.53 16.82 22.15
N ASN A 2 6.52 17.64 22.55
CA ASN A 2 7.93 17.46 22.24
C ASN A 2 8.50 16.16 22.84
N VAL A 3 9.39 15.48 22.10
CA VAL A 3 10.05 14.23 22.52
C VAL A 3 10.82 14.42 23.84
N ALA A 4 11.33 15.64 24.09
CA ALA A 4 11.95 16.04 25.36
C ALA A 4 10.98 15.98 26.56
N HIS A 5 9.75 16.45 26.39
CA HIS A 5 8.73 16.35 27.45
C HIS A 5 8.34 14.91 27.78
N LYS A 6 8.34 14.01 26.78
CA LYS A 6 8.05 12.58 27.00
C LYS A 6 9.15 11.89 27.79
N LYS A 7 10.42 12.24 27.56
CA LYS A 7 11.57 11.71 28.31
C LYS A 7 11.59 12.23 29.75
N GLY A 8 11.32 13.51 29.96
CA GLY A 8 11.20 14.10 31.31
C GLY A 8 10.03 13.52 32.11
N PHE A 9 8.89 13.28 31.47
CA PHE A 9 7.71 12.69 32.10
C PHE A 9 7.93 11.22 32.52
N VAL A 10 8.61 10.42 31.70
CA VAL A 10 8.95 9.03 32.03
C VAL A 10 9.99 8.97 33.15
N ALA A 11 10.99 9.85 33.14
CA ALA A 11 11.96 9.95 34.23
C ALA A 11 11.27 10.35 35.55
N PHE A 12 10.40 11.35 35.53
CA PHE A 12 9.62 11.76 36.70
C PHE A 12 8.78 10.62 37.29
N PHE A 13 8.06 9.87 36.44
CA PHE A 13 7.25 8.72 36.87
C PHE A 13 8.09 7.58 37.45
N LEU A 14 9.25 7.26 36.85
CA LEU A 14 10.20 6.28 37.39
C LEU A 14 10.73 6.71 38.76
N THR A 15 11.04 8.01 38.92
CA THR A 15 11.50 8.56 40.20
C THR A 15 10.41 8.44 41.28
N LEU A 16 9.15 8.74 40.93
CA LEU A 16 8.00 8.54 41.80
C LEU A 16 7.82 7.08 42.22
N ILE A 17 7.96 6.12 41.29
CA ILE A 17 7.86 4.69 41.60
C ILE A 17 8.98 4.26 42.55
N ILE A 18 10.22 4.70 42.32
CA ILE A 18 11.36 4.40 43.21
C ILE A 18 11.12 4.96 44.61
N VAL A 19 10.70 6.23 44.72
CA VAL A 19 10.36 6.86 46.00
C VAL A 19 9.21 6.11 46.70
N SER A 20 8.20 5.69 45.95
CA SER A 20 7.05 4.93 46.49
C SER A 20 7.46 3.57 47.03
N VAL A 21 8.36 2.86 46.35
CA VAL A 21 8.90 1.57 46.78
C VAL A 21 9.76 1.74 48.03
N VAL A 22 10.61 2.78 48.09
CA VAL A 22 11.41 3.10 49.29
C VAL A 22 10.51 3.41 50.49
N ILE A 23 9.46 4.20 50.30
CA ILE A 23 8.47 4.50 51.35
C ILE A 23 7.74 3.23 51.79
N LEU A 24 7.33 2.37 50.85
CA LEU A 24 6.69 1.08 51.17
C LEU A 24 7.62 0.15 51.95
N VAL A 25 8.90 0.09 51.62
CA VAL A 25 9.90 -0.69 52.37
C VAL A 25 10.06 -0.14 53.79
N ILE A 26 10.16 1.18 53.97
CA ILE A 26 10.24 1.81 55.30
C ILE A 26 8.97 1.55 56.14
N ILE A 27 7.79 1.56 55.51
CA ILE A 27 6.51 1.32 56.19
C ILE A 27 6.33 -0.17 56.55
N PHE A 28 6.64 -1.10 55.63
CA PHE A 28 6.44 -2.53 55.86
C PHE A 28 7.50 -3.16 56.76
N PHE A 29 8.74 -2.70 56.68
CA PHE A 29 9.83 -3.23 57.51
C PHE A 29 10.04 -2.45 58.80
N LYS A 30 9.19 -1.43 59.06
CA LYS A 30 9.19 -0.52 60.23
C LYS A 30 10.30 -0.90 61.22
N PRO A 31 11.54 -0.42 60.99
CA PRO A 31 12.71 -0.98 61.64
C PRO A 31 12.45 -0.91 63.13
N ASN A 32 12.48 -2.04 63.82
CA ASN A 32 12.37 -2.06 65.27
C ASN A 32 13.71 -1.66 65.92
N THR A 33 14.43 -0.76 65.23
CA THR A 33 15.82 -0.40 65.49
C THR A 33 15.93 1.12 65.43
N ASN A 34 16.50 1.71 66.48
CA ASN A 34 16.77 3.15 66.57
C ASN A 34 18.12 3.51 65.92
N ASP A 35 18.78 2.56 65.24
CA ASP A 35 20.10 2.76 64.67
C ASP A 35 20.00 3.39 63.26
N PRO A 36 20.42 4.65 63.09
CA PRO A 36 20.37 5.33 61.80
C PRO A 36 21.20 4.60 60.72
N LEU A 37 22.24 3.85 61.11
CA LEU A 37 23.13 3.16 60.17
C LEU A 37 22.43 2.00 59.45
N GLU A 38 21.55 1.27 60.12
CA GLU A 38 20.79 0.18 59.48
C GLU A 38 19.77 0.72 58.47
N VAL A 39 19.08 1.82 58.82
CA VAL A 39 18.13 2.49 57.92
C VAL A 39 18.84 3.02 56.67
N ILE A 40 20.03 3.60 56.83
CA ILE A 40 20.88 4.04 55.71
C ILE A 40 21.30 2.84 54.85
N GLY A 41 21.66 1.70 55.46
CA GLY A 41 22.02 0.47 54.74
C GLY A 41 20.88 -0.08 53.86
N ILE A 42 19.64 -0.05 54.36
CA ILE A 42 18.45 -0.50 53.61
C ILE A 42 18.16 0.44 52.42
N ILE A 43 18.28 1.75 52.61
CA ILE A 43 18.09 2.74 51.55
C ILE A 43 19.17 2.58 50.45
N MET A 44 20.43 2.41 50.85
CA MET A 44 21.55 2.24 49.91
C MET A 44 21.45 0.96 49.09
N SER A 45 21.07 -0.17 49.70
CA SER A 45 20.86 -1.43 48.98
C SER A 45 19.71 -1.35 47.97
N SER A 46 18.63 -0.64 48.31
CA SER A 46 17.50 -0.40 47.41
C SER A 46 17.89 0.45 46.19
N ILE A 47 18.70 1.50 46.39
CA ILE A 47 19.21 2.34 45.30
C ILE A 47 20.14 1.55 44.37
N LEU A 48 21.02 0.72 44.95
CA LEU A 48 21.91 -0.14 44.18
C LEU A 48 21.12 -1.12 43.30
N GLY A 49 20.09 -1.78 43.83
CA GLY A 49 19.26 -2.72 43.06
C GLY A 49 18.57 -2.09 41.84
N VAL A 50 18.08 -0.86 41.96
CA VAL A 50 17.46 -0.12 40.84
C VAL A 50 18.49 0.26 39.77
N LEU A 51 19.69 0.71 40.18
CA LEU A 51 20.78 1.01 39.26
C LEU A 51 21.22 -0.26 38.51
N SER A 52 21.35 -1.39 39.19
CA SER A 52 21.66 -2.69 38.58
C SER A 52 20.64 -3.06 37.50
N LEU A 53 19.34 -2.94 37.78
CA LEU A 53 18.28 -3.24 36.81
C LEU A 53 18.35 -2.33 35.58
N PHE A 54 18.65 -1.03 35.77
CA PHE A 54 18.86 -0.09 34.67
C PHE A 54 20.06 -0.48 33.81
N PHE A 55 21.18 -0.89 34.42
CA PHE A 55 22.35 -1.39 33.69
C PHE A 55 22.04 -2.67 32.93
N VAL A 56 21.33 -3.64 33.53
CA VAL A 56 20.88 -4.86 32.84
C VAL A 56 19.98 -4.53 31.65
N ILE A 57 19.04 -3.58 31.79
CA ILE A 57 18.19 -3.15 30.67
C ILE A 57 19.02 -2.44 29.58
N LYS A 58 20.01 -1.62 29.96
CA LYS A 58 20.88 -0.91 29.01
C LYS A 58 21.82 -1.88 28.28
N GLU A 59 22.41 -2.83 28.99
CA GLU A 59 23.21 -3.94 28.47
C GLU A 59 22.37 -4.81 27.54
N TYR A 60 21.18 -5.23 27.96
CA TYR A 60 20.25 -6.01 27.13
C TYR A 60 19.87 -5.29 25.84
N ARG A 61 19.61 -3.97 25.90
CA ARG A 61 19.37 -3.15 24.71
C ARG A 61 20.60 -3.02 23.82
N ARG A 62 21.80 -2.90 24.40
CA ARG A 62 23.05 -2.82 23.65
C ARG A 62 23.37 -4.16 22.98
N ALA A 63 23.25 -5.27 23.70
CA ALA A 63 23.40 -6.63 23.19
C ALA A 63 22.44 -6.88 22.02
N ARG A 64 21.15 -6.55 22.20
CA ARG A 64 20.16 -6.62 21.12
C ARG A 64 20.53 -5.76 19.91
N ASN A 65 21.00 -4.52 20.10
CA ASN A 65 21.44 -3.68 18.98
C ASN A 65 22.66 -4.25 18.26
N ILE A 66 23.59 -4.89 18.98
CA ILE A 66 24.75 -5.58 18.42
C ILE A 66 24.29 -6.80 17.61
N GLU A 67 23.40 -7.62 18.15
CA GLU A 67 22.79 -8.76 17.44
C GLU A 67 22.04 -8.32 16.20
N GLU A 68 21.27 -7.23 16.29
CA GLU A 68 20.58 -6.63 15.14
C GLU A 68 21.57 -6.18 14.05
N GLY A 69 22.66 -5.52 14.46
CA GLY A 69 23.74 -5.11 13.55
C GLY A 69 24.46 -6.30 12.90
N GLN A 70 24.78 -7.34 13.66
CA GLN A 70 25.41 -8.55 13.16
C GLN A 70 24.50 -9.30 12.19
N PHE A 71 23.21 -9.36 12.48
CA PHE A 71 22.23 -9.97 11.59
C PHE A 71 22.12 -9.22 10.25
N ILE A 72 22.02 -7.88 10.26
CA ILE A 72 22.01 -7.08 9.02
C ILE A 72 23.32 -7.26 8.24
N PHE A 73 24.46 -7.29 8.93
CA PHE A 73 25.74 -7.56 8.31
C PHE A 73 25.76 -8.93 7.64
N ASN A 74 25.32 -9.99 8.32
CA ASN A 74 25.26 -11.35 7.78
C ASN A 74 24.32 -11.44 6.57
N LEU A 75 23.15 -10.79 6.60
CA LEU A 75 22.26 -10.72 5.43
C LEU A 75 22.92 -10.03 4.24
N ASN A 76 23.65 -8.94 4.49
CA ASN A 76 24.37 -8.24 3.43
C ASN A 76 25.53 -9.08 2.89
N GLN A 77 26.24 -9.83 3.74
CA GLN A 77 27.26 -10.77 3.30
C GLN A 77 26.67 -11.92 2.49
N ALA A 78 25.51 -12.46 2.87
CA ALA A 78 24.81 -13.47 2.08
C ALA A 78 24.41 -12.93 0.70
N PHE A 79 23.96 -11.67 0.63
CA PHE A 79 23.62 -11.02 -0.63
C PHE A 79 24.86 -10.80 -1.52
N ILE A 80 25.92 -10.22 -0.95
CA ILE A 80 27.17 -9.93 -1.65
C ILE A 80 27.91 -11.24 -2.01
N GLY A 81 27.81 -12.28 -1.20
CA GLY A 81 28.46 -13.56 -1.45
C GLY A 81 27.92 -14.28 -2.68
N SER A 82 26.69 -13.98 -3.11
CA SER A 82 26.10 -14.59 -4.30
C SER A 82 26.38 -13.80 -5.57
N GLU A 83 27.10 -14.44 -6.50
CA GLU A 83 27.38 -13.88 -7.83
C GLU A 83 26.09 -13.66 -8.64
N ASP A 84 25.14 -14.60 -8.56
CA ASP A 84 23.83 -14.49 -9.23
C ASP A 84 23.03 -13.27 -8.75
N LEU A 85 22.98 -13.04 -7.43
CA LEU A 85 22.25 -11.90 -6.86
C LEU A 85 22.90 -10.57 -7.25
N LYS A 86 24.23 -10.52 -7.27
CA LYS A 86 24.99 -9.34 -7.71
C LYS A 86 24.76 -9.05 -9.19
N ASP A 87 24.88 -10.06 -10.04
CA ASP A 87 24.71 -9.92 -11.49
C ASP A 87 23.33 -9.35 -11.83
N ILE A 88 22.26 -9.96 -11.29
CA ILE A 88 20.91 -9.49 -11.57
C ILE A 88 20.65 -8.11 -10.97
N TYR A 89 21.17 -7.81 -9.77
CA TYR A 89 21.08 -6.47 -9.19
C TYR A 89 21.72 -5.40 -10.09
N ILE A 90 22.92 -5.66 -10.61
CA ILE A 90 23.63 -4.73 -11.49
C ILE A 90 22.83 -4.50 -12.76
N LYS A 91 22.32 -5.55 -13.41
CA LYS A 91 21.48 -5.42 -14.62
C LYS A 91 20.24 -4.57 -14.35
N ILE A 92 19.54 -4.84 -13.26
CA ILE A 92 18.36 -4.07 -12.84
C ILE A 92 18.72 -2.61 -12.57
N TYR A 93 19.84 -2.37 -11.89
CA TYR A 93 20.31 -1.02 -11.60
C TYR A 93 20.62 -0.24 -12.88
N LEU A 94 21.34 -0.84 -13.82
CA LEU A 94 21.67 -0.22 -15.10
C LEU A 94 20.42 0.06 -15.93
N GLU A 95 19.50 -0.91 -16.05
CA GLU A 95 18.22 -0.68 -16.74
C GLU A 95 17.35 0.41 -16.09
N SER A 96 17.47 0.60 -14.76
CA SER A 96 16.74 1.68 -14.08
C SER A 96 17.27 3.07 -14.42
N LYS A 97 18.53 3.17 -14.85
CA LYS A 97 19.16 4.41 -15.32
C LYS A 97 18.90 4.62 -16.81
N ASP A 98 18.96 3.54 -17.58
CA ASP A 98 18.68 3.54 -18.99
C ASP A 98 17.84 2.30 -19.40
N PRO A 99 16.51 2.48 -19.51
CA PRO A 99 15.61 1.40 -19.91
C PRO A 99 15.87 0.83 -21.32
N SER A 100 16.66 1.52 -22.16
CA SER A 100 16.97 1.09 -23.52
C SER A 100 17.98 -0.06 -23.56
N LEU A 101 18.74 -0.28 -22.49
CA LEU A 101 19.79 -1.31 -22.42
C LEU A 101 19.26 -2.74 -22.48
N LYS A 102 18.02 -2.98 -22.02
CA LYS A 102 17.32 -4.28 -22.13
C LYS A 102 18.19 -5.51 -21.75
N LEU A 103 18.93 -5.39 -20.65
CA LEU A 103 19.89 -6.38 -20.17
C LEU A 103 19.26 -7.66 -19.60
N ILE A 104 18.02 -7.58 -19.11
CA ILE A 104 17.30 -8.69 -18.47
C ILE A 104 16.45 -9.43 -19.50
N GLY A 105 16.60 -10.75 -19.58
CA GLY A 105 15.81 -11.62 -20.44
C GLY A 105 15.51 -12.99 -19.84
N GLU A 106 15.00 -13.90 -20.67
CA GLU A 106 14.62 -15.25 -20.22
C GLU A 106 15.81 -16.05 -19.64
N LYS A 107 17.02 -15.84 -20.17
CA LYS A 107 18.26 -16.44 -19.65
C LYS A 107 18.54 -16.10 -18.19
N ASP A 108 17.97 -15.01 -17.69
CA ASP A 108 18.19 -14.52 -16.32
C ASP A 108 17.11 -15.03 -15.35
N ILE A 109 16.12 -15.81 -15.80
CA ILE A 109 15.00 -16.28 -14.97
C ILE A 109 15.48 -16.98 -13.70
N THR A 110 16.48 -17.87 -13.79
CA THR A 110 17.01 -18.58 -12.61
C THR A 110 17.58 -17.61 -11.58
N LYS A 111 18.32 -16.59 -12.02
CA LYS A 111 18.90 -15.54 -11.15
C LYS A 111 17.83 -14.66 -10.52
N ILE A 112 16.79 -14.32 -11.29
CA ILE A 112 15.60 -13.61 -10.80
C ILE A 112 14.93 -14.41 -9.69
N VAL A 113 14.70 -15.72 -9.91
CA VAL A 113 14.08 -16.60 -8.92
C VAL A 113 14.93 -16.69 -7.65
N SER A 114 16.24 -16.83 -7.77
CA SER A 114 17.16 -16.83 -6.61
C SER A 114 17.04 -15.53 -5.81
N TYR A 115 16.96 -14.38 -6.49
CA TYR A 115 16.80 -13.09 -5.83
C TYR A 115 15.45 -12.94 -5.15
N LEU A 116 14.36 -13.33 -5.81
CA LEU A 116 13.03 -13.30 -5.21
C LEU A 116 12.97 -14.22 -3.98
N THR A 117 13.56 -15.42 -4.06
CA THR A 117 13.67 -16.35 -2.92
C THR A 117 14.42 -15.72 -1.75
N PHE A 118 15.54 -15.03 -2.02
CA PHE A 118 16.25 -14.27 -1.01
C PHE A 118 15.34 -13.21 -0.36
N LEU A 119 14.57 -12.44 -1.13
CA LEU A 119 13.63 -11.45 -0.60
C LEU A 119 12.46 -12.07 0.19
N GLU A 120 11.99 -13.26 -0.19
CA GLU A 120 10.94 -13.98 0.55
C GLU A 120 11.38 -14.38 1.97
N THR A 121 12.68 -14.56 2.20
CA THR A 121 13.20 -14.78 3.56
C THR A 121 12.85 -13.60 4.47
N PHE A 122 12.85 -12.35 3.96
CA PHE A 122 12.46 -11.18 4.74
C PHE A 122 11.00 -11.23 5.17
N TRP A 123 10.10 -11.69 4.30
CA TRP A 123 8.69 -11.87 4.66
C TRP A 123 8.53 -12.92 5.77
N THR A 124 9.21 -14.05 5.64
CA THR A 124 9.16 -15.13 6.63
C THR A 124 9.72 -14.68 7.98
N MET A 125 10.84 -13.96 7.99
CA MET A 125 11.45 -13.47 9.21
C MET A 125 10.63 -12.33 9.84
N TYR A 126 10.02 -11.48 9.02
CA TYR A 126 9.15 -10.40 9.49
C TYR A 126 7.88 -10.94 10.15
N THR A 127 7.23 -11.94 9.53
CA THR A 127 6.00 -12.55 10.07
C THR A 127 6.25 -13.33 11.35
N ARG A 128 7.45 -13.90 11.52
CA ARG A 128 7.91 -14.55 12.76
C ARG A 128 8.41 -13.56 13.83
N GLY A 129 8.43 -12.26 13.55
CA GLY A 129 8.88 -11.23 14.48
C GLY A 129 10.40 -11.18 14.71
N ILE A 130 11.19 -11.89 13.88
CA ILE A 130 12.65 -11.94 13.97
C ILE A 130 13.24 -10.59 13.52
N ILE A 131 12.67 -10.00 12.47
CA ILE A 131 13.11 -8.71 11.92
C ILE A 131 11.98 -7.70 11.91
N SER A 132 12.33 -6.42 11.97
CA SER A 132 11.39 -5.32 11.73
C SER A 132 11.71 -4.65 10.40
N ILE A 133 10.72 -4.05 9.74
CA ILE A 133 10.97 -3.27 8.50
C ILE A 133 12.00 -2.16 8.76
N LYS A 134 11.96 -1.51 9.93
CA LYS A 134 12.94 -0.48 10.30
C LYS A 134 14.39 -0.98 10.19
N MET A 135 14.62 -2.23 10.59
CA MET A 135 15.94 -2.85 10.63
C MET A 135 16.53 -3.03 9.23
N ILE A 136 15.68 -3.35 8.24
CA ILE A 136 16.09 -3.66 6.87
C ILE A 136 15.93 -2.49 5.89
N ASP A 137 15.18 -1.45 6.26
CA ASP A 137 14.87 -0.32 5.36
C ASP A 137 16.13 0.41 4.88
N ASP A 138 17.08 0.71 5.78
CA ASP A 138 18.26 1.51 5.45
C ASP A 138 19.18 0.84 4.42
N LEU A 139 19.30 -0.50 4.47
CA LEU A 139 20.24 -1.23 3.63
C LEU A 139 19.58 -1.88 2.41
N PHE A 140 18.34 -2.36 2.56
CA PHE A 140 17.67 -3.18 1.56
C PHE A 140 16.52 -2.50 0.84
N ALA A 141 16.01 -1.34 1.29
CA ALA A 141 14.85 -0.72 0.63
C ALA A 141 15.09 -0.47 -0.86
N ASN A 142 16.23 0.14 -1.22
CA ASN A 142 16.52 0.40 -2.62
C ASN A 142 16.61 -0.91 -3.43
N ARG A 143 17.35 -1.90 -2.95
CA ARG A 143 17.51 -3.22 -3.59
C ARG A 143 16.17 -3.93 -3.78
N PHE A 144 15.35 -3.97 -2.73
CA PHE A 144 14.03 -4.57 -2.72
C PHE A 144 13.11 -3.89 -3.72
N PHE A 145 12.88 -2.58 -3.59
CA PHE A 145 11.92 -1.88 -4.45
C PHE A 145 12.37 -1.89 -5.90
N LEU A 146 13.66 -1.68 -6.17
CA LEU A 146 14.18 -1.71 -7.52
C LEU A 146 13.95 -3.07 -8.23
N MET A 147 14.13 -4.17 -7.51
CA MET A 147 13.84 -5.52 -8.01
C MET A 147 12.36 -5.69 -8.37
N ILE A 148 11.46 -5.37 -7.44
CA ILE A 148 10.05 -5.68 -7.60
C ILE A 148 9.31 -4.70 -8.52
N THR A 149 9.89 -3.52 -8.77
CA THR A 149 9.32 -2.50 -9.67
C THR A 149 9.98 -2.47 -11.05
N ASN A 150 10.96 -3.34 -11.32
CA ASN A 150 11.54 -3.45 -12.66
C ASN A 150 10.51 -4.07 -13.64
N PRO A 151 10.17 -3.40 -14.76
CA PRO A 151 9.14 -3.89 -15.69
C PRO A 151 9.43 -5.27 -16.31
N ARG A 152 10.71 -5.60 -16.54
CA ARG A 152 11.11 -6.90 -17.12
C ARG A 152 11.02 -8.02 -16.10
N VAL A 153 11.45 -7.78 -14.86
CA VAL A 153 11.26 -8.75 -13.76
C VAL A 153 9.77 -9.02 -13.55
N GLN A 154 8.93 -7.98 -13.62
CA GLN A 154 7.49 -8.12 -13.54
C GLN A 154 6.92 -8.96 -14.68
N SER A 155 7.25 -8.66 -15.94
CA SER A 155 6.72 -9.39 -17.10
C SER A 155 7.21 -10.84 -17.17
N LEU A 156 8.46 -11.10 -16.76
CA LEU A 156 9.04 -12.45 -16.78
C LEU A 156 8.51 -13.32 -15.64
N LYS A 157 8.34 -12.78 -14.42
CA LYS A 157 7.98 -13.55 -13.22
C LYS A 157 6.86 -12.93 -12.39
N LEU A 158 7.08 -11.78 -11.74
CA LEU A 158 6.22 -11.33 -10.62
C LEU A 158 4.76 -11.07 -11.01
N VAL A 159 4.50 -10.55 -12.20
CA VAL A 159 3.14 -10.30 -12.71
C VAL A 159 2.62 -11.50 -13.49
N ARG A 160 3.49 -12.18 -14.23
CA ARG A 160 3.15 -13.41 -14.98
C ARG A 160 2.61 -14.52 -14.06
N GLU A 161 3.26 -14.70 -12.91
CA GLU A 161 2.98 -15.75 -11.93
C GLU A 161 2.59 -15.11 -10.57
N TYR A 162 1.72 -14.10 -10.61
CA TYR A 162 1.37 -13.27 -9.44
C TYR A 162 0.77 -14.03 -8.25
N SER A 163 0.23 -15.23 -8.48
CA SER A 163 -0.28 -16.13 -7.44
C SER A 163 0.84 -16.79 -6.64
N VAL A 164 2.01 -17.02 -7.24
CA VAL A 164 3.16 -17.68 -6.62
C VAL A 164 3.87 -16.73 -5.65
N TYR A 165 4.07 -15.48 -6.06
CA TYR A 165 4.87 -14.50 -5.31
C TYR A 165 4.08 -13.73 -4.24
N GLN A 166 3.15 -14.39 -3.55
CA GLN A 166 2.32 -13.76 -2.51
C GLN A 166 3.17 -13.15 -1.39
N ASN A 167 4.26 -13.81 -0.99
CA ASN A 167 5.16 -13.33 0.05
C ASN A 167 5.83 -12.00 -0.32
N VAL A 168 6.35 -11.89 -1.54
CA VAL A 168 6.96 -10.66 -2.06
C VAL A 168 5.94 -9.53 -2.11
N ARG A 169 4.71 -9.84 -2.54
CA ARG A 169 3.61 -8.90 -2.54
C ARG A 169 3.30 -8.41 -1.12
N GLU A 170 3.06 -9.29 -0.16
CA GLU A 170 2.73 -8.86 1.21
C GLU A 170 3.87 -8.05 1.85
N LEU A 171 5.12 -8.41 1.55
CA LEU A 171 6.29 -7.66 1.99
C LEU A 171 6.31 -6.23 1.43
N GLU A 172 6.03 -6.04 0.13
CA GLU A 172 5.92 -4.70 -0.47
C GLU A 172 4.89 -3.85 0.28
N TYR A 173 3.71 -4.42 0.58
CA TYR A 173 2.63 -3.69 1.26
C TYR A 173 3.12 -3.16 2.60
N VAL A 174 3.59 -4.06 3.46
CA VAL A 174 4.00 -3.71 4.82
C VAL A 174 5.15 -2.70 4.78
N TRP A 175 6.10 -2.87 3.85
CA TRP A 175 7.25 -1.99 3.73
C TRP A 175 6.85 -0.58 3.29
N ARG A 176 5.96 -0.46 2.29
CA ARG A 176 5.41 0.85 1.90
C ARG A 176 4.61 1.49 3.03
N GLN A 177 3.80 0.72 3.78
CA GLN A 177 3.08 1.26 4.94
C GLN A 177 4.01 1.78 6.02
N TYR A 178 5.12 1.08 6.29
CA TYR A 178 6.17 1.55 7.19
C TYR A 178 6.76 2.88 6.71
N ARG A 179 7.16 2.97 5.44
CA ARG A 179 7.76 4.19 4.89
C ARG A 179 6.79 5.38 4.95
N LEU A 180 5.54 5.18 4.54
CA LEU A 180 4.48 6.19 4.63
C LEU A 180 4.25 6.66 6.08
N LYS A 181 4.17 5.73 7.05
CA LYS A 181 3.98 6.07 8.47
C LYS A 181 5.12 6.90 9.04
N ASN A 182 6.33 6.73 8.52
CA ASN A 182 7.53 7.44 8.97
C ASN A 182 7.89 8.64 8.07
N ASN A 183 6.99 9.07 7.17
CA ASN A 183 7.24 10.17 6.21
C ASN A 183 8.48 9.95 5.33
N LEU A 184 8.81 8.70 5.00
CA LEU A 184 9.89 8.35 4.10
C LEU A 184 9.39 8.34 2.65
N LYS A 185 10.28 8.66 1.70
CA LYS A 185 9.97 8.65 0.26
C LYS A 185 9.44 7.28 -0.17
N ASN A 186 8.31 7.24 -0.88
CA ASN A 186 7.83 6.03 -1.53
C ASN A 186 8.69 5.78 -2.78
N LEU A 187 9.37 4.63 -2.82
CA LEU A 187 10.32 4.34 -3.89
C LEU A 187 9.59 3.67 -5.07
N TYR A 188 9.82 4.16 -6.28
CA TYR A 188 9.33 3.57 -7.54
C TYR A 188 7.81 3.27 -7.51
N GLU A 189 7.00 4.24 -7.06
CA GLU A 189 5.54 4.06 -6.91
C GLU A 189 4.82 3.91 -8.26
N GLU A 190 5.38 4.49 -9.32
CA GLU A 190 4.89 4.40 -10.69
C GLU A 190 4.83 2.95 -11.18
N ASN A 191 5.80 2.12 -10.82
CA ASN A 191 5.88 0.72 -11.26
C ASN A 191 5.62 -0.26 -10.11
N SER A 192 4.86 0.14 -9.08
CA SER A 192 4.53 -0.74 -7.96
C SER A 192 3.90 -2.06 -8.45
N LEU A 193 4.34 -3.18 -7.89
CA LEU A 193 3.94 -4.52 -8.34
C LEU A 193 2.42 -4.71 -8.33
N ASN A 194 1.72 -4.18 -7.34
CA ASN A 194 0.27 -4.35 -7.25
C ASN A 194 -0.52 -3.62 -8.32
N LYS A 195 -0.02 -2.47 -8.79
CA LYS A 195 -0.66 -1.79 -9.93
C LYS A 195 -0.53 -2.65 -11.18
N ALA A 196 0.64 -3.24 -11.39
CA ALA A 196 0.89 -4.15 -12.51
C ALA A 196 0.05 -5.43 -12.41
N ILE A 197 -0.08 -6.02 -11.21
CA ILE A 197 -0.96 -7.18 -10.97
C ILE A 197 -2.43 -6.82 -11.18
N ALA A 198 -2.89 -5.65 -10.72
CA ALA A 198 -4.28 -5.22 -10.93
C ALA A 198 -4.61 -5.11 -12.42
N ILE A 199 -3.68 -4.59 -13.23
CA ILE A 199 -3.79 -4.57 -14.69
C ILE A 199 -3.84 -6.00 -15.24
N LYS A 200 -2.92 -6.88 -14.84
CA LYS A 200 -2.87 -8.27 -15.30
C LYS A 200 -4.13 -9.05 -14.98
N VAL A 201 -4.69 -8.90 -13.78
CA VAL A 201 -5.97 -9.55 -13.43
C VAL A 201 -7.12 -9.01 -14.27
N ALA A 202 -7.13 -7.70 -14.55
CA ALA A 202 -8.12 -7.11 -15.46
C ALA A 202 -8.01 -7.75 -16.85
N GLN A 203 -6.79 -7.88 -17.37
CA GLN A 203 -6.49 -8.52 -18.65
C GLN A 203 -6.94 -9.98 -18.66
N ASP A 204 -6.43 -10.81 -17.75
CA ASP A 204 -6.70 -12.26 -17.72
C ASP A 204 -8.19 -12.54 -17.70
N LYS A 205 -8.95 -11.81 -16.90
CA LYS A 205 -10.40 -11.99 -16.79
C LYS A 205 -11.17 -11.50 -18.00
N PHE A 206 -10.67 -10.45 -18.64
CA PHE A 206 -11.24 -9.96 -19.87
C PHE A 206 -11.02 -10.97 -21.01
N PHE A 207 -9.80 -11.52 -21.13
CA PHE A 207 -9.46 -12.51 -22.17
C PHE A 207 -9.98 -13.93 -21.88
N GLU A 208 -10.24 -14.30 -20.62
CA GLU A 208 -10.88 -15.58 -20.25
C GLU A 208 -12.16 -15.86 -21.06
N ASN A 209 -12.82 -14.82 -21.61
CA ASN A 209 -14.04 -14.95 -22.40
C ASN A 209 -13.92 -14.39 -23.83
N LYS A 210 -12.73 -13.99 -24.30
CA LYS A 210 -12.55 -13.08 -25.45
C LYS A 210 -11.24 -13.30 -26.24
N ALA A 211 -10.70 -14.51 -26.30
CA ALA A 211 -9.36 -14.81 -26.84
C ALA A 211 -9.06 -14.31 -28.28
N ASN A 212 -10.09 -13.94 -29.06
CA ASN A 212 -9.95 -13.50 -30.45
C ASN A 212 -10.10 -11.97 -30.66
N GLU A 213 -10.28 -11.17 -29.60
CA GLU A 213 -10.44 -9.72 -29.75
C GLU A 213 -9.12 -8.96 -29.47
N PRO A 214 -8.71 -7.99 -30.32
CA PRO A 214 -7.38 -7.34 -30.29
C PRO A 214 -7.28 -6.24 -29.22
N TYR A 215 -7.73 -6.53 -28.01
CA TYR A 215 -7.72 -5.57 -26.92
C TYR A 215 -6.40 -5.59 -26.15
N THR A 216 -6.03 -4.46 -25.55
CA THR A 216 -4.95 -4.41 -24.55
C THR A 216 -5.37 -3.53 -23.38
N PHE A 217 -5.12 -3.97 -22.15
CA PHE A 217 -5.28 -3.09 -20.98
C PHE A 217 -3.95 -2.45 -20.66
N GLN A 218 -3.96 -1.15 -20.40
CA GLN A 218 -2.76 -0.40 -20.07
C GLN A 218 -3.03 0.62 -18.97
N ARG A 219 -1.96 1.06 -18.30
CA ARG A 219 -2.03 2.17 -17.38
C ARG A 219 -2.10 3.48 -18.17
N LEU A 220 -3.07 4.32 -17.83
CA LEU A 220 -3.17 5.66 -18.39
C LEU A 220 -2.13 6.59 -17.75
N SER A 221 -1.68 7.54 -18.56
CA SER A 221 -0.66 8.54 -18.23
C SER A 221 -1.07 9.87 -18.87
N THR A 222 -0.34 10.95 -18.59
CA THR A 222 -0.65 12.28 -19.15
C THR A 222 -0.62 12.30 -20.68
N LYS A 223 0.14 11.40 -21.31
CA LYS A 223 0.16 11.21 -22.79
C LYS A 223 -1.19 10.79 -23.37
N HIS A 224 -2.06 10.20 -22.55
CA HIS A 224 -3.36 9.70 -22.98
C HIS A 224 -4.51 10.70 -22.75
N LEU A 225 -4.22 11.90 -22.20
CA LEU A 225 -5.26 12.87 -21.83
C LEU A 225 -6.18 13.25 -22.99
N ASP A 226 -5.62 13.46 -24.17
CA ASP A 226 -6.42 13.89 -25.32
C ASP A 226 -7.35 12.78 -25.80
N GLN A 227 -6.90 11.51 -25.80
CA GLN A 227 -7.76 10.37 -26.09
C GLN A 227 -8.86 10.18 -25.03
N ILE A 228 -8.56 10.40 -23.75
CA ILE A 228 -9.55 10.33 -22.66
C ILE A 228 -10.65 11.37 -22.85
N ILE A 229 -10.28 12.61 -23.21
CA ILE A 229 -11.23 13.69 -23.47
C ILE A 229 -12.05 13.41 -24.72
N ALA A 230 -11.41 12.96 -25.81
CA ALA A 230 -12.10 12.59 -27.04
C ALA A 230 -13.15 11.51 -26.80
N LEU A 231 -12.77 10.40 -26.17
CA LEU A 231 -13.68 9.30 -25.87
C LEU A 231 -14.80 9.71 -24.90
N GLN A 232 -14.51 10.55 -23.90
CA GLN A 232 -15.57 11.08 -23.02
C GLN A 232 -16.61 11.86 -23.82
N ASN A 233 -16.15 12.78 -24.67
CA ASN A 233 -17.04 13.64 -25.44
C ASN A 233 -17.84 12.83 -26.45
N GLU A 234 -17.22 11.90 -27.15
CA GLU A 234 -17.90 10.94 -28.05
C GLU A 234 -19.02 10.21 -27.30
N VAL A 235 -18.71 9.62 -26.15
CA VAL A 235 -19.70 8.87 -25.38
C VAL A 235 -20.81 9.77 -24.86
N ILE A 236 -20.51 10.98 -24.37
CA ILE A 236 -21.55 11.92 -23.90
C ILE A 236 -22.48 12.34 -25.03
N LEU A 237 -21.95 12.65 -26.21
CA LEU A 237 -22.74 13.02 -27.38
C LEU A 237 -23.66 11.88 -27.86
N GLY A 238 -23.27 10.62 -27.65
CA GLY A 238 -24.08 9.45 -27.96
C GLY A 238 -25.10 9.06 -26.88
N LEU A 239 -25.19 9.79 -25.76
CA LEU A 239 -26.19 9.50 -24.72
C LEU A 239 -27.49 10.23 -25.01
N GLU A 240 -28.62 9.53 -24.84
CA GLU A 240 -29.96 10.14 -24.86
C GLU A 240 -30.12 11.23 -23.79
N ASN A 241 -29.36 11.12 -22.69
CA ASN A 241 -29.35 12.07 -21.60
C ASN A 241 -27.92 12.24 -21.04
N GLU A 242 -27.34 13.42 -21.25
CA GLU A 242 -25.99 13.74 -20.77
C GLU A 242 -25.86 13.63 -19.24
N ALA A 243 -26.95 13.78 -18.47
CA ALA A 243 -26.92 13.63 -17.02
C ALA A 243 -26.51 12.22 -16.57
N LEU A 244 -26.63 11.21 -17.44
CA LEU A 244 -26.20 9.84 -17.17
C LEU A 244 -24.68 9.71 -16.94
N LEU A 245 -23.88 10.63 -17.50
CA LEU A 245 -22.43 10.70 -17.32
C LEU A 245 -21.97 12.15 -17.10
N LEU A 246 -21.45 12.45 -15.90
CA LEU A 246 -20.92 13.79 -15.65
C LEU A 246 -19.64 14.01 -16.46
N LYS A 247 -19.64 15.08 -17.27
CA LYS A 247 -18.44 15.56 -17.95
C LYS A 247 -17.37 15.94 -16.93
N THR A 248 -16.20 15.32 -17.05
CA THR A 248 -15.04 15.63 -16.23
C THR A 248 -14.09 16.56 -17.00
N PRO A 249 -13.64 17.69 -16.40
CA PRO A 249 -12.68 18.59 -17.03
C PRO A 249 -11.30 17.96 -17.24
N LYS A 250 -10.56 18.43 -18.25
CA LYS A 250 -9.19 17.96 -18.56
C LYS A 250 -8.25 18.07 -17.37
N ASP A 251 -8.25 19.21 -16.68
CA ASP A 251 -7.39 19.43 -15.52
C ASP A 251 -7.67 18.46 -14.37
N THR A 252 -8.95 18.04 -14.21
CA THR A 252 -9.34 17.04 -13.21
C THR A 252 -8.81 15.65 -13.58
N PHE A 253 -8.87 15.27 -14.85
CA PHE A 253 -8.24 14.02 -15.30
C PHE A 253 -6.73 14.05 -15.12
N GLU A 254 -6.10 15.18 -15.44
CA GLU A 254 -4.66 15.36 -15.27
C GLU A 254 -4.26 15.23 -13.80
N GLU A 255 -4.99 15.86 -12.86
CA GLU A 255 -4.75 15.72 -11.43
C GLU A 255 -4.91 14.25 -10.98
N ILE A 256 -5.95 13.57 -11.45
CA ILE A 256 -6.19 12.16 -11.12
C ILE A 256 -5.04 11.29 -11.58
N ILE A 257 -4.54 11.50 -12.80
CA ILE A 257 -3.46 10.71 -13.42
C ILE A 257 -2.10 11.00 -12.80
N ARG A 258 -1.80 12.26 -12.49
CA ARG A 258 -0.53 12.67 -11.86
C ARG A 258 -0.41 12.21 -10.41
N ASN A 259 -1.53 12.01 -9.72
CA ASN A 259 -1.51 11.47 -8.37
C ASN A 259 -1.09 10.00 -8.41
N GLU A 260 0.15 9.73 -8.00
CA GLU A 260 0.75 8.41 -8.05
C GLU A 260 -0.02 7.36 -7.25
N SER A 261 -0.74 7.75 -6.19
CA SER A 261 -1.52 6.81 -5.40
C SER A 261 -2.79 6.33 -6.11
N ASN A 262 -3.25 7.05 -7.13
CA ASN A 262 -4.39 6.64 -7.93
C ASN A 262 -4.00 5.55 -8.94
N ILE A 263 -5.03 4.85 -9.45
CA ILE A 263 -4.89 3.93 -10.57
C ILE A 263 -5.77 4.42 -11.70
N SER A 264 -5.17 4.52 -12.88
CA SER A 264 -5.85 4.94 -14.10
C SER A 264 -5.69 3.81 -15.11
N LEU A 265 -6.78 3.16 -15.47
CA LEU A 265 -6.78 2.00 -16.37
C LEU A 265 -7.47 2.37 -17.67
N GLY A 266 -6.88 1.96 -18.80
CA GLY A 266 -7.43 2.09 -20.14
C GLY A 266 -7.50 0.73 -20.84
N VAL A 267 -8.43 0.60 -21.77
CA VAL A 267 -8.49 -0.48 -22.75
C VAL A 267 -8.29 0.11 -24.13
N PHE A 268 -7.38 -0.47 -24.89
CA PHE A 268 -7.02 -0.03 -26.23
C PHE A 268 -7.33 -1.13 -27.25
N MET A 269 -7.71 -0.72 -28.45
CA MET A 269 -7.78 -1.55 -29.65
C MET A 269 -6.95 -0.83 -30.71
N ASP A 270 -5.92 -1.48 -31.26
CA ASP A 270 -5.02 -0.89 -32.27
C ASP A 270 -4.52 0.53 -31.89
N ASP A 271 -4.03 0.66 -30.65
CA ASP A 271 -3.56 1.91 -30.03
C ASP A 271 -4.60 3.04 -29.83
N VAL A 272 -5.87 2.76 -30.12
CA VAL A 272 -7.00 3.66 -29.84
C VAL A 272 -7.63 3.32 -28.49
N LEU A 273 -7.72 4.30 -27.59
CA LEU A 273 -8.41 4.16 -26.31
C LEU A 273 -9.92 4.00 -26.52
N ILE A 274 -10.46 2.85 -26.13
CA ILE A 274 -11.88 2.52 -26.26
C ILE A 274 -12.63 2.48 -24.93
N ALA A 275 -11.93 2.39 -23.81
CA ALA A 275 -12.54 2.44 -22.48
C ALA A 275 -11.54 2.87 -21.42
N TYR A 276 -12.03 3.45 -20.32
CA TYR A 276 -11.20 3.76 -19.16
C TYR A 276 -11.96 3.74 -17.85
N CYS A 277 -11.21 3.65 -16.75
CA CYS A 277 -11.70 3.86 -15.39
C CYS A 277 -10.60 4.40 -14.46
N PHE A 278 -11.01 4.98 -13.33
CA PHE A 278 -10.09 5.52 -12.33
C PHE A 278 -10.40 5.02 -10.92
N PHE A 279 -9.38 4.59 -10.18
CA PHE A 279 -9.46 4.30 -8.75
C PHE A 279 -8.76 5.43 -8.01
N THR A 280 -9.51 6.19 -7.24
CA THR A 280 -9.00 7.37 -6.55
C THR A 280 -9.07 7.22 -5.04
N PHE A 281 -8.10 7.83 -4.35
CA PHE A 281 -7.99 7.78 -2.90
C PHE A 281 -8.11 9.19 -2.32
N PRO A 282 -8.77 9.37 -1.15
CA PRO A 282 -8.87 10.67 -0.53
C PRO A 282 -7.47 11.17 -0.09
N LYS A 283 -7.05 12.34 -0.57
CA LYS A 283 -5.82 13.01 -0.12
C LYS A 283 -5.93 13.35 1.37
N VAL A 284 -4.98 12.89 2.19
CA VAL A 284 -4.98 13.08 3.66
C VAL A 284 -4.80 14.56 4.06
N LYS A 285 -4.28 15.43 3.18
CA LYS A 285 -3.93 16.84 3.50
C LYS A 285 -4.83 17.92 2.88
N GLU A 286 -5.76 17.59 1.97
CA GLU A 286 -6.54 18.60 1.23
C GLU A 286 -8.06 18.41 1.38
N SER A 287 -8.54 17.99 2.55
CA SER A 287 -9.99 17.91 2.82
C SER A 287 -10.64 19.27 3.15
N LYS A 288 -10.07 20.41 2.73
CA LYS A 288 -10.60 21.71 3.12
C LYS A 288 -11.73 22.25 2.24
N THR A 289 -11.92 21.81 0.99
CA THR A 289 -12.84 22.57 0.11
C THR A 289 -13.91 21.77 -0.66
N TYR A 290 -13.78 20.46 -0.88
CA TYR A 290 -14.81 19.70 -1.66
C TYR A 290 -15.55 18.62 -0.85
N GLN A 291 -14.92 18.13 0.22
CA GLN A 291 -15.28 16.87 0.88
C GLN A 291 -16.14 17.01 2.15
N LYS A 292 -16.38 18.25 2.61
CA LYS A 292 -16.92 18.52 3.95
C LYS A 292 -18.43 18.38 4.13
N ARG A 293 -19.26 18.15 3.10
CA ARG A 293 -20.72 18.24 3.27
C ARG A 293 -21.56 17.00 2.91
N PHE A 294 -21.08 16.07 2.07
CA PHE A 294 -21.92 14.95 1.59
C PHE A 294 -21.35 13.54 1.73
N LEU A 295 -20.02 13.37 1.88
CA LEU A 295 -19.36 12.06 1.94
C LEU A 295 -18.65 11.80 3.29
N LEU A 296 -18.90 12.60 4.32
CA LEU A 296 -18.20 12.58 5.62
C LEU A 296 -18.07 11.18 6.28
N PRO A 297 -19.10 10.31 6.30
CA PRO A 297 -18.96 8.95 6.86
C PRO A 297 -18.05 8.02 6.02
N TRP A 298 -17.76 8.43 4.79
CA TRP A 298 -17.16 7.63 3.73
C TRP A 298 -15.81 8.16 3.25
N LEU A 299 -15.38 9.31 3.75
CA LEU A 299 -14.08 9.92 3.50
C LEU A 299 -13.03 9.40 4.46
N HIS A 300 -12.87 8.08 4.42
CA HIS A 300 -11.86 7.41 5.21
C HIS A 300 -10.69 7.05 4.30
N ARG A 301 -9.45 7.22 4.77
CA ARG A 301 -8.19 6.80 4.11
C ARG A 301 -8.12 5.30 3.70
N ARG A 302 -9.15 4.52 4.04
CA ARG A 302 -9.28 3.09 3.69
C ARG A 302 -10.47 2.86 2.76
N ASN A 303 -10.96 3.89 2.11
CA ASN A 303 -12.00 3.79 1.10
C ASN A 303 -11.37 4.16 -0.25
N MET A 304 -11.72 3.40 -1.26
CA MET A 304 -11.33 3.63 -2.64
C MET A 304 -12.57 4.08 -3.41
N TYR A 305 -12.41 5.11 -4.24
CA TYR A 305 -13.49 5.58 -5.10
C TYR A 305 -13.27 5.09 -6.52
N PHE A 306 -14.18 4.24 -6.98
CA PHE A 306 -14.23 3.77 -8.36
C PHE A 306 -14.98 4.82 -9.18
N LYS A 307 -14.21 5.61 -9.93
CA LYS A 307 -14.66 6.81 -10.62
C LYS A 307 -14.61 6.65 -12.13
N VAL A 308 -15.54 7.34 -12.78
CA VAL A 308 -15.63 7.62 -14.22
C VAL A 308 -15.29 6.39 -15.06
N VAL A 309 -16.29 5.55 -15.31
CA VAL A 309 -16.17 4.47 -16.29
C VAL A 309 -16.77 4.93 -17.60
N VAL A 310 -15.97 4.89 -18.64
CA VAL A 310 -16.41 5.16 -20.01
C VAL A 310 -16.03 3.97 -20.87
N VAL A 311 -16.96 3.53 -21.71
CA VAL A 311 -16.78 2.46 -22.69
C VAL A 311 -17.43 2.93 -23.98
N GLN A 312 -16.65 2.91 -25.06
CA GLN A 312 -17.13 3.23 -26.40
C GLN A 312 -18.31 2.34 -26.77
N GLU A 313 -19.32 2.90 -27.42
CA GLU A 313 -20.62 2.27 -27.61
C GLU A 313 -20.54 0.90 -28.29
N GLN A 314 -19.80 0.81 -29.41
CA GLN A 314 -19.57 -0.42 -30.17
C GLN A 314 -18.85 -1.54 -29.38
N HIS A 315 -18.24 -1.19 -28.24
CA HIS A 315 -17.52 -2.11 -27.37
C HIS A 315 -18.22 -2.37 -26.03
N ARG A 316 -19.44 -1.83 -25.84
CA ARG A 316 -20.28 -2.14 -24.67
C ARG A 316 -20.74 -3.59 -24.69
N ASN A 317 -21.22 -4.07 -23.53
CA ASN A 317 -21.67 -5.46 -23.33
C ASN A 317 -20.59 -6.54 -23.55
N ARG A 318 -19.31 -6.15 -23.68
CA ARG A 318 -18.16 -7.08 -23.81
C ARG A 318 -17.49 -7.42 -22.48
N GLY A 319 -18.07 -7.02 -21.34
CA GLY A 319 -17.53 -7.31 -20.01
C GLY A 319 -16.44 -6.35 -19.51
N ILE A 320 -16.09 -5.29 -20.26
CA ILE A 320 -15.04 -4.32 -19.91
C ILE A 320 -15.23 -3.72 -18.50
N GLN A 321 -16.44 -3.22 -18.20
CA GLN A 321 -16.73 -2.64 -16.87
C GLN A 321 -16.58 -3.68 -15.75
N SER A 322 -17.00 -4.93 -15.99
CA SER A 322 -16.84 -6.02 -15.01
C SER A 322 -15.37 -6.34 -14.76
N ALA A 323 -14.52 -6.30 -15.79
CA ALA A 323 -13.08 -6.48 -15.67
C ALA A 323 -12.45 -5.37 -14.81
N PHE A 324 -12.83 -4.11 -15.03
CA PHE A 324 -12.42 -2.98 -14.18
C PHE A 324 -12.85 -3.16 -12.72
N LEU A 325 -14.10 -3.59 -12.47
CA LEU A 325 -14.59 -3.81 -11.11
C LEU A 325 -13.83 -4.93 -10.40
N LYS A 326 -13.45 -5.99 -11.11
CA LYS A 326 -12.63 -7.06 -10.54
C LYS A 326 -11.22 -6.57 -10.21
N ALA A 327 -10.58 -5.82 -11.10
CA ALA A 327 -9.29 -5.18 -10.83
C ALA A 327 -9.36 -4.27 -9.58
N ALA A 328 -10.47 -3.53 -9.44
CA ALA A 328 -10.73 -2.71 -8.26
C ALA A 328 -10.82 -3.57 -6.97
N LYS A 329 -11.55 -4.69 -7.00
CA LYS A 329 -11.67 -5.60 -5.86
C LYS A 329 -10.33 -6.22 -5.44
N GLU A 330 -9.52 -6.66 -6.39
CA GLU A 330 -8.19 -7.20 -6.10
C GLU A 330 -7.26 -6.16 -5.48
N TYR A 331 -7.23 -4.96 -6.07
CA TYR A 331 -6.44 -3.86 -5.52
C TYR A 331 -6.89 -3.51 -4.10
N ALA A 332 -8.21 -3.40 -3.89
CA ALA A 332 -8.77 -3.10 -2.58
C ALA A 332 -8.43 -4.17 -1.54
N SER A 333 -8.47 -5.45 -1.92
CA SER A 333 -8.14 -6.59 -1.05
C SER A 333 -6.73 -6.48 -0.53
N TYR A 334 -5.79 -6.24 -1.44
CA TYR A 334 -4.39 -6.17 -1.12
C TYR A 334 -4.03 -4.95 -0.24
N TYR A 335 -4.50 -3.75 -0.60
CA TYR A 335 -4.21 -2.54 0.20
C TYR A 335 -5.01 -2.46 1.51
N LYS A 336 -5.78 -3.50 1.83
CA LYS A 336 -6.67 -3.58 3.01
C LYS A 336 -7.62 -2.38 3.06
N ILE A 337 -8.06 -1.98 1.87
CA ILE A 337 -9.13 -1.02 1.67
C ILE A 337 -10.40 -1.68 2.20
N LYS A 338 -11.11 -0.98 3.07
CA LYS A 338 -12.33 -1.49 3.70
C LYS A 338 -13.50 -1.52 2.72
N ARG A 339 -13.57 -0.51 1.86
CA ARG A 339 -14.75 -0.21 1.04
C ARG A 339 -14.35 0.33 -0.33
N ILE A 340 -15.04 -0.14 -1.36
CA ILE A 340 -15.04 0.48 -2.69
C ILE A 340 -16.36 1.22 -2.84
N ILE A 341 -16.30 2.48 -3.24
CA ILE A 341 -17.47 3.33 -3.39
C ILE A 341 -17.55 3.79 -4.84
N ALA A 342 -18.74 3.70 -5.43
CA ALA A 342 -19.04 4.23 -6.75
C ALA A 342 -20.33 5.03 -6.73
N THR A 343 -20.48 5.96 -7.66
CA THR A 343 -21.72 6.69 -7.87
C THR A 343 -22.20 6.53 -9.30
N VAL A 344 -23.50 6.33 -9.49
CA VAL A 344 -24.12 6.07 -10.80
C VAL A 344 -25.42 6.85 -10.90
N HIS A 345 -25.78 7.39 -12.06
CA HIS A 345 -27.12 7.98 -12.25
C HIS A 345 -28.20 6.90 -12.06
N PRO A 346 -29.29 7.13 -11.30
CA PRO A 346 -30.33 6.12 -11.05
C PRO A 346 -30.96 5.55 -12.34
N ASP A 347 -31.02 6.36 -13.38
CA ASP A 347 -31.55 5.96 -14.69
C ASP A 347 -30.54 5.30 -15.61
N ASN A 348 -29.25 5.25 -15.24
CA ASN A 348 -28.28 4.41 -15.94
C ASN A 348 -28.45 2.95 -15.46
N LYS A 349 -29.53 2.32 -15.92
CA LYS A 349 -29.93 0.96 -15.53
C LYS A 349 -28.88 -0.09 -15.89
N ILE A 350 -28.16 0.11 -17.00
CA ILE A 350 -27.10 -0.78 -17.45
C ILE A 350 -25.96 -0.79 -16.41
N SER A 351 -25.40 0.37 -16.07
CA SER A 351 -24.34 0.44 -15.07
C SER A 351 -24.82 -0.02 -13.69
N CYS A 352 -26.04 0.31 -13.27
CA CYS A 352 -26.62 -0.17 -12.00
C CYS A 352 -26.61 -1.71 -11.92
N LYS A 353 -27.13 -2.39 -12.95
CA LYS A 353 -27.13 -3.86 -13.03
C LYS A 353 -25.72 -4.45 -12.95
N VAL A 354 -24.72 -3.79 -13.56
CA VAL A 354 -23.32 -4.26 -13.50
C VAL A 354 -22.76 -4.19 -12.08
N PHE A 355 -23.03 -3.11 -11.33
CA PHE A 355 -22.62 -2.99 -9.93
C PHE A 355 -23.30 -4.05 -9.05
N GLU A 356 -24.61 -4.25 -9.20
CA GLU A 356 -25.38 -5.25 -8.45
C GLU A 356 -24.89 -6.68 -8.72
N LYS A 357 -24.71 -7.06 -9.99
CA LYS A 357 -24.12 -8.35 -10.39
C LYS A 357 -22.69 -8.51 -9.85
N SER A 358 -21.98 -7.41 -9.70
CA SER A 358 -20.65 -7.36 -9.08
C SER A 358 -20.71 -7.28 -7.56
N GLN A 359 -21.84 -7.63 -6.92
CA GLN A 359 -22.01 -7.70 -5.47
C GLN A 359 -21.83 -6.35 -4.74
N PHE A 360 -21.97 -5.23 -5.43
CA PHE A 360 -22.09 -3.94 -4.76
C PHE A 360 -23.52 -3.78 -4.24
N SER A 361 -23.65 -3.26 -3.03
CA SER A 361 -24.94 -2.91 -2.44
C SER A 361 -25.27 -1.45 -2.70
N LEU A 362 -26.49 -1.16 -3.14
CA LEU A 362 -27.02 0.21 -3.15
C LEU A 362 -27.21 0.67 -1.70
N ILE A 363 -26.52 1.73 -1.32
CA ILE A 363 -26.58 2.27 0.05
C ILE A 363 -27.61 3.37 0.17
N LYS A 364 -27.63 4.29 -0.79
CA LYS A 364 -28.52 5.44 -0.80
C LYS A 364 -28.61 6.06 -2.19
N THR A 365 -29.75 6.65 -2.49
CA THR A 365 -29.94 7.58 -3.60
C THR A 365 -29.99 9.01 -3.05
N THR A 366 -29.14 9.90 -3.56
CA THR A 366 -29.02 11.27 -3.04
C THR A 366 -28.56 12.22 -4.14
N PRO A 367 -28.96 13.51 -4.10
CA PRO A 367 -28.31 14.52 -4.92
C PRO A 367 -26.82 14.61 -4.55
N VAL A 368 -25.98 14.76 -5.57
CA VAL A 368 -24.56 15.09 -5.45
C VAL A 368 -24.28 16.45 -6.10
N HIS A 369 -23.06 16.70 -6.57
CA HIS A 369 -22.64 17.92 -7.28
C HIS A 369 -23.70 18.38 -8.31
N ASN A 370 -23.98 19.68 -8.34
CA ASN A 370 -24.99 20.33 -9.19
C ASN A 370 -26.42 19.75 -9.06
N ASN A 371 -26.79 19.27 -7.87
CA ASN A 371 -28.08 18.63 -7.58
C ASN A 371 -28.40 17.39 -8.42
N THR A 372 -27.42 16.84 -9.15
CA THR A 372 -27.67 15.63 -9.95
C THR A 372 -27.86 14.44 -9.03
N ILE A 373 -28.95 13.69 -9.20
CA ILE A 373 -29.25 12.53 -8.37
C ILE A 373 -28.28 11.39 -8.71
N ARG A 374 -27.74 10.73 -7.69
CA ARG A 374 -26.87 9.56 -7.82
C ARG A 374 -27.24 8.46 -6.84
N ASN A 375 -27.20 7.24 -7.34
CA ASN A 375 -27.11 6.02 -6.55
C ASN A 375 -25.68 5.87 -6.04
N ILE A 376 -25.51 5.67 -4.73
CA ILE A 376 -24.23 5.36 -4.09
C ILE A 376 -24.17 3.85 -3.90
N TYR A 377 -23.23 3.21 -4.60
CA TYR A 377 -22.94 1.79 -4.47
C TYR A 377 -21.70 1.56 -3.59
N GLU A 378 -21.76 0.55 -2.73
CA GLU A 378 -20.67 0.12 -1.86
C GLU A 378 -20.36 -1.36 -2.05
N TYR A 379 -19.08 -1.67 -2.16
CA TYR A 379 -18.57 -3.03 -1.94
C TYR A 379 -17.75 -3.05 -0.65
N LYS A 380 -18.23 -3.81 0.35
CA LYS A 380 -17.51 -4.03 1.61
C LYS A 380 -16.59 -5.24 1.45
N LEU A 381 -15.30 -5.05 1.70
CA LEU A 381 -14.39 -6.18 1.79
C LEU A 381 -14.64 -6.92 3.10
N LYS A 382 -14.77 -8.26 3.05
CA LYS A 382 -14.88 -9.10 4.24
C LYS A 382 -13.70 -8.80 5.16
N LYS A 383 -13.93 -8.66 6.48
CA LYS A 383 -12.85 -8.50 7.46
C LYS A 383 -11.88 -9.67 7.27
N TYR A 384 -10.62 -9.38 7.00
CA TYR A 384 -9.56 -10.36 7.23
C TYR A 384 -9.61 -10.71 8.72
N ILE A 385 -10.03 -11.94 9.02
CA ILE A 385 -9.81 -12.53 10.34
C ILE A 385 -8.28 -12.63 10.43
N ARG A 386 -7.66 -11.91 11.37
CA ARG A 386 -6.28 -12.18 11.72
C ARG A 386 -6.26 -13.64 12.16
N ALA A 387 -5.60 -14.51 11.40
CA ALA A 387 -5.07 -15.73 11.99
C ALA A 387 -4.19 -15.26 13.15
N SER A 388 -4.64 -15.60 14.35
CA SER A 388 -4.03 -15.28 15.64
C SER A 388 -2.62 -15.80 15.72
#